data_AF-A0A1A5ICL3-F1
#
_entry.id   AF-A0A1A5ICL3-F1
#
_cell.length_a   1.000
_cell.length_b   1.000
_cell.length_c   1.000
_cell.angle_alpha   90.00
_cell.angle_beta   90.00
_cell.angle_gamma   90.00
#
_symmetry.space_group_name_H-M   'P 1'
#
loop_
_entity.id
_entity.type
_entity.pdbx_description
1 polymer ?
#
loop_
_entity_poly.entity_id
_entity_poly.type
_entity_poly.pdbx_seq_one_letter_code
_entity_poly.pdbx_strand_id
1 'polypeptide(L)'
;MADVAILETRERVLAGILLTGAAYLLFSTQDASIKLLVTGMTVWQIMFFRSITILSACAAIGGRQLFADTVRSPIVRPMLVRSAFTLAAWLCYYNAARSLQLAELTTVYYAAPIIVTVFSVFLLGENVPMLRWLAVLIGFAGVFVACDPTHLGLSVPVLLVLAAALLWAIAIVLLRKTALAERSMIQLLLNNFYFLLFSAVPALLWWHTPDLAQLLLLASVGALGGLAQYLLFEGMKRTPASILAPLEYSSLLWAFALGFAIWGDVPRREVFLGAALIIAAGLLIVGGEHFRKRL
;
A
#
# COMPACT_ATOMS: atom_id res chain seq x y z
N MET A 1 -8.19 -2.28 -38.94
CA MET A 1 -8.95 -2.54 -37.68
C MET A 1 -8.10 -3.29 -36.66
N ALA A 2 -7.34 -4.32 -37.02
CA ALA A 2 -6.43 -5.02 -36.09
C ALA A 2 -5.34 -4.11 -35.50
N ASP A 3 -4.68 -3.28 -36.31
CA ASP A 3 -3.63 -2.36 -35.82
C ASP A 3 -4.18 -1.30 -34.86
N VAL A 4 -5.41 -0.82 -35.09
CA VAL A 4 -6.08 0.14 -34.20
C VAL A 4 -6.40 -0.51 -32.86
N ALA A 5 -6.90 -1.75 -32.85
CA ALA A 5 -7.17 -2.50 -31.62
C ALA A 5 -5.89 -2.84 -30.82
N ILE A 6 -4.78 -3.11 -31.51
CA ILE A 6 -3.47 -3.35 -30.88
C ILE A 6 -2.91 -2.07 -30.26
N LEU A 7 -3.04 -0.92 -30.96
CA LEU A 7 -2.63 0.39 -30.45
C LEU A 7 -3.45 0.80 -29.22
N GLU A 8 -4.78 0.66 -29.26
CA GLU A 8 -5.67 0.93 -28.12
C GLU A 8 -5.32 0.05 -26.91
N THR A 9 -4.96 -1.22 -27.14
CA THR A 9 -4.54 -2.13 -26.07
C THR A 9 -3.20 -1.69 -25.47
N ARG A 10 -2.25 -1.26 -26.29
CA ARG A 10 -0.93 -0.78 -25.84
C ARG A 10 -1.03 0.52 -25.05
N GLU A 11 -1.79 1.50 -25.55
CA GLU A 11 -2.02 2.77 -24.87
C GLU A 11 -2.70 2.58 -23.52
N ARG A 12 -3.70 1.68 -23.46
CA ARG A 12 -4.36 1.32 -22.20
C ARG A 12 -3.40 0.72 -21.19
N VAL A 13 -2.50 -0.16 -21.62
CA VAL A 13 -1.46 -0.75 -20.75
C VAL A 13 -0.46 0.31 -20.29
N LEU A 14 0.03 1.17 -21.17
CA LEU A 14 0.94 2.25 -20.80
C LEU A 14 0.31 3.22 -19.81
N ALA A 15 -0.96 3.58 -20.02
CA ALA A 15 -1.70 4.41 -19.07
C ALA A 15 -1.79 3.74 -17.70
N GLY A 16 -2.06 2.43 -17.63
CA GLY A 16 -2.11 1.73 -16.34
C GLY A 16 -0.74 1.65 -15.64
N ILE A 17 0.36 1.51 -16.38
CA ILE A 17 1.73 1.60 -15.85
C ILE A 17 1.99 2.98 -15.25
N LEU A 18 1.70 4.06 -16.00
CA LEU A 18 1.92 5.43 -15.55
C LEU A 18 1.08 5.77 -14.32
N LEU A 19 -0.20 5.38 -14.31
CA LEU A 19 -1.09 5.58 -13.17
C LEU A 19 -0.58 4.86 -11.92
N THR A 20 -0.12 3.61 -12.08
CA THR A 20 0.39 2.81 -10.95
C THR A 20 1.71 3.34 -10.43
N GLY A 21 2.63 3.75 -11.31
CA GLY A 21 3.89 4.38 -10.91
C GLY A 21 3.66 5.69 -10.17
N ALA A 22 2.76 6.54 -10.67
CA ALA A 22 2.35 7.76 -9.99
C ALA A 22 1.69 7.46 -8.63
N ALA A 23 0.87 6.41 -8.52
CA ALA A 23 0.27 6.00 -7.27
C ALA A 23 1.33 5.68 -6.20
N TYR A 24 2.36 4.90 -6.53
CA TYR A 24 3.41 4.54 -5.56
C TYR A 24 4.28 5.73 -5.13
N LEU A 25 4.54 6.68 -6.04
CA LEU A 25 5.17 7.94 -5.66
C LEU A 25 4.29 8.71 -4.67
N LEU A 26 3.00 8.88 -4.96
CA LEU A 26 2.06 9.60 -4.09
C LEU A 26 1.87 8.90 -2.74
N PHE A 27 1.83 7.56 -2.70
CA PHE A 27 1.82 6.81 -1.44
C PHE A 27 3.10 7.05 -0.64
N SER A 28 4.26 7.02 -1.27
CA SER A 28 5.53 7.27 -0.57
C SER A 28 5.60 8.69 0.01
N THR A 29 5.09 9.68 -0.72
CA THR A 29 4.96 11.05 -0.23
C THR A 29 3.94 11.15 0.92
N GLN A 30 2.80 10.46 0.82
CA GLN A 30 1.82 10.35 1.91
C GLN A 30 2.47 9.76 3.16
N ASP A 31 3.24 8.68 3.03
CA ASP A 31 3.89 8.00 4.15
C ASP A 31 4.90 8.92 4.84
N ALA A 32 5.67 9.69 4.07
CA ALA A 32 6.57 10.70 4.59
C ALA A 32 5.80 11.81 5.35
N SER A 33 4.70 12.32 4.78
CA SER A 33 3.84 13.31 5.45
C SER A 33 3.24 12.77 6.75
N ILE A 34 2.82 11.50 6.78
CA ILE A 34 2.30 10.86 7.99
C ILE A 34 3.42 10.70 9.03
N LYS A 35 4.63 10.33 8.62
CA LYS A 35 5.79 10.24 9.53
C LYS A 35 6.06 11.57 10.24
N LEU A 36 5.87 12.71 9.57
CA LEU A 36 5.97 14.03 10.20
C LEU A 36 4.87 14.28 11.25
N LEU A 37 3.67 13.72 11.05
CA LEU A 37 2.50 13.96 11.91
C LEU A 37 2.44 13.03 13.14
N VAL A 38 2.94 11.79 13.02
CA VAL A 38 2.83 10.77 14.09
C VAL A 38 3.65 11.10 15.34
N THR A 39 4.54 12.10 15.26
CA THR A 39 5.32 12.61 16.41
C THR A 39 4.47 13.45 17.35
N GLY A 40 3.46 14.18 16.83
CA GLY A 40 2.59 15.05 17.61
C GLY A 40 1.15 14.55 17.76
N MET A 41 0.71 13.59 16.93
CA MET A 41 -0.68 13.13 16.90
C MET A 41 -0.81 11.61 16.82
N THR A 42 -1.98 11.10 17.19
CA THR A 42 -2.29 9.67 17.09
C THR A 42 -2.56 9.26 15.64
N VAL A 43 -2.18 8.04 15.28
CA VAL A 43 -2.47 7.49 13.94
C VAL A 43 -3.99 7.44 13.69
N TRP A 44 -4.78 7.17 14.73
CA TRP A 44 -6.25 7.23 14.67
C TRP A 44 -6.75 8.58 14.15
N GLN A 45 -6.25 9.67 14.72
CA GLN A 45 -6.64 11.02 14.30
C GLN A 45 -6.16 11.33 12.87
N ILE A 46 -4.95 10.91 12.48
CA ILE A 46 -4.45 11.09 11.12
C ILE A 46 -5.35 10.35 10.11
N MET A 47 -5.73 9.10 10.41
CA MET A 47 -6.62 8.30 9.57
C MET A 47 -8.04 8.87 9.52
N PHE A 48 -8.51 9.49 10.60
CA PHE A 48 -9.79 10.21 10.65
C PHE A 48 -9.83 11.38 9.66
N PHE A 49 -8.87 12.30 9.74
CA PHE A 49 -8.78 13.43 8.81
C PHE A 49 -8.55 12.98 7.37
N ARG A 50 -7.65 12.02 7.15
CA ARG A 50 -7.41 11.40 5.84
C ARG A 50 -8.71 10.89 5.24
N SER A 51 -9.52 10.19 6.02
CA SER A 51 -10.79 9.62 5.55
C SER A 51 -11.82 10.70 5.24
N ILE A 52 -11.92 11.75 6.06
CA ILE A 52 -12.81 12.90 5.80
C ILE A 52 -12.45 13.58 4.48
N THR A 53 -11.17 13.87 4.25
CA THR A 53 -10.72 14.51 3.01
C THR A 53 -11.03 13.66 1.78
N ILE A 54 -10.84 12.34 1.86
CA ILE A 54 -11.13 11.45 0.72
C ILE A 54 -12.64 11.37 0.49
N LEU A 55 -13.44 11.26 1.54
CA LEU A 55 -14.90 11.19 1.44
C LEU A 55 -15.51 12.50 0.93
N SER A 56 -14.99 13.65 1.36
CA SER A 56 -15.43 14.96 0.85
C SER A 56 -15.08 15.13 -0.63
N ALA A 57 -13.89 14.69 -1.06
CA ALA A 57 -13.52 14.66 -2.47
C ALA A 57 -14.42 13.71 -3.28
N CYS A 58 -14.71 12.51 -2.76
CA CYS A 58 -15.65 11.57 -3.39
C CYS A 58 -17.05 12.17 -3.52
N ALA A 59 -17.53 12.89 -2.49
CA ALA A 59 -18.83 13.54 -2.52
C ALA A 59 -18.88 14.69 -3.54
N ALA A 60 -17.83 15.49 -3.62
CA ALA A 60 -17.72 16.60 -4.56
C ALA A 60 -17.68 16.12 -6.03
N ILE A 61 -16.97 15.02 -6.30
CA ILE A 61 -16.78 14.50 -7.67
C ILE A 61 -17.93 13.58 -8.09
N GLY A 62 -18.34 12.65 -7.22
CA GLY A 62 -19.32 11.61 -7.55
C GLY A 62 -20.77 12.00 -7.27
N GLY A 63 -21.01 13.05 -6.49
CA GLY A 63 -22.34 13.53 -6.13
C GLY A 63 -23.22 12.48 -5.44
N ARG A 64 -24.53 12.73 -5.38
CA ARG A 64 -25.50 11.86 -4.70
C ARG A 64 -25.62 10.46 -5.33
N GLN A 65 -25.41 10.35 -6.64
CA GLN A 65 -25.54 9.08 -7.36
C GLN A 65 -24.47 8.07 -6.92
N LEU A 66 -23.22 8.53 -6.71
CA LEU A 66 -22.16 7.65 -6.21
C LEU A 66 -22.54 7.00 -4.87
N PHE A 67 -23.13 7.76 -3.94
CA PHE A 67 -23.57 7.21 -2.65
C PHE A 67 -24.72 6.21 -2.83
N ALA A 68 -25.70 6.53 -3.68
CA ALA A 68 -26.82 5.63 -3.96
C ALA A 68 -26.35 4.30 -4.55
N ASP A 69 -25.42 4.34 -5.52
CA ASP A 69 -24.80 3.17 -6.12
C ASP A 69 -23.99 2.38 -5.08
N THR A 70 -23.27 3.08 -4.21
CA THR A 70 -22.42 2.47 -3.19
C THR A 70 -23.22 1.65 -2.18
N VAL A 71 -24.34 2.18 -1.67
CA VAL A 71 -25.18 1.44 -0.71
C VAL A 71 -25.78 0.16 -1.31
N ARG A 72 -26.00 0.16 -2.64
CA ARG A 72 -26.53 -0.99 -3.37
C ARG A 72 -25.46 -1.99 -3.82
N SER A 73 -24.18 -1.64 -3.68
CA SER A 73 -23.10 -2.47 -4.20
C SER A 73 -22.97 -3.78 -3.39
N PRO A 74 -22.77 -4.93 -4.07
CA PRO A 74 -22.56 -6.22 -3.40
C PRO A 74 -21.30 -6.26 -2.52
N ILE A 75 -20.35 -5.34 -2.69
CA ILE A 75 -19.08 -5.36 -1.97
C ILE A 75 -19.13 -4.66 -0.61
N VAL A 76 -20.24 -4.02 -0.22
CA VAL A 76 -20.38 -3.30 1.06
C VAL A 76 -19.94 -4.17 2.25
N ARG A 77 -20.52 -5.37 2.40
CA ARG A 77 -20.20 -6.27 3.53
C ARG A 77 -18.78 -6.83 3.46
N PRO A 78 -18.30 -7.37 2.31
CA PRO A 78 -16.90 -7.81 2.20
C PRO A 78 -15.88 -6.70 2.48
N MET A 79 -16.20 -5.45 2.14
CA MET A 79 -15.32 -4.32 2.40
C MET A 79 -15.18 -3.98 3.87
N LEU A 80 -16.17 -4.27 4.72
CA LEU A 80 -16.06 -4.04 6.17
C LEU A 80 -14.86 -4.80 6.75
N VAL A 81 -14.76 -6.10 6.50
CA VAL A 81 -13.70 -6.96 7.04
C VAL A 81 -12.35 -6.57 6.44
N ARG A 82 -12.30 -6.38 5.12
CA ARG A 82 -11.08 -5.93 4.43
C ARG A 82 -10.57 -4.60 4.98
N SER A 83 -11.46 -3.62 5.14
CA SER A 83 -11.10 -2.29 5.67
C SER A 83 -10.64 -2.37 7.11
N ALA A 84 -11.20 -3.26 7.94
CA ALA A 84 -10.72 -3.46 9.30
C ALA A 84 -9.26 -3.96 9.32
N PHE A 85 -8.93 -5.00 8.54
CA PHE A 85 -7.56 -5.49 8.40
C PHE A 85 -6.61 -4.43 7.81
N THR A 86 -7.07 -3.68 6.81
CA THR A 86 -6.27 -2.64 6.17
C THR A 86 -5.98 -1.49 7.14
N LEU A 87 -6.97 -1.05 7.92
CA LEU A 87 -6.77 -0.02 8.93
C LEU A 87 -5.86 -0.52 10.05
N ALA A 88 -6.04 -1.75 10.52
CA ALA A 88 -5.14 -2.36 11.52
C ALA A 88 -3.70 -2.40 11.01
N ALA A 89 -3.48 -2.74 9.74
CA ALA A 89 -2.15 -2.69 9.12
C ALA A 89 -1.57 -1.27 9.14
N TRP A 90 -2.34 -0.25 8.74
CA TRP A 90 -1.90 1.14 8.79
C TRP A 90 -1.57 1.61 10.21
N LEU A 91 -2.36 1.21 11.21
CA LEU A 91 -2.11 1.53 12.60
C LEU A 91 -0.78 0.95 13.06
N CYS A 92 -0.50 -0.31 12.76
CA CYS A 92 0.77 -0.94 13.10
C CYS A 92 1.94 -0.25 12.37
N TYR A 93 1.82 -0.05 11.05
CA TYR A 93 2.86 0.56 10.21
C TYR A 93 3.21 1.98 10.66
N TYR A 94 2.22 2.86 10.83
CA TYR A 94 2.49 4.25 11.19
C TYR A 94 2.84 4.47 12.66
N ASN A 95 2.44 3.57 13.57
CA ASN A 95 2.98 3.61 14.93
C ASN A 95 4.46 3.23 14.94
N ALA A 96 4.90 2.30 14.10
CA ALA A 96 6.32 1.98 13.95
C ALA A 96 7.12 3.12 13.30
N ALA A 97 6.48 3.92 12.42
CA ALA A 97 7.10 5.09 11.77
C ALA A 97 7.57 6.18 12.75
N ARG A 98 7.09 6.14 14.01
CA ARG A 98 7.57 7.02 15.09
C ARG A 98 9.02 6.75 15.49
N SER A 99 9.49 5.52 15.28
CA SER A 99 10.81 5.07 15.76
C SER A 99 11.74 4.61 14.64
N LEU A 100 11.20 4.22 13.48
CA LEU A 100 11.99 3.71 12.36
C LEU A 100 12.20 4.77 11.27
N GLN A 101 13.33 4.68 10.57
CA GLN A 101 13.55 5.44 9.34
C GLN A 101 12.55 5.04 8.26
N LEU A 102 12.23 5.94 7.33
CA LEU A 102 11.22 5.65 6.29
C LEU A 102 11.67 4.47 5.40
N ALA A 103 12.97 4.41 5.09
CA ALA A 103 13.59 3.30 4.39
C ALA A 103 13.51 1.98 5.17
N GLU A 104 13.81 1.98 6.47
CA GLU A 104 13.70 0.79 7.34
C GLU A 104 12.27 0.26 7.38
N LEU A 105 11.33 1.16 7.65
CA LEU A 105 9.90 0.89 7.71
C LEU A 105 9.41 0.21 6.42
N THR A 106 9.73 0.81 5.28
CA THR A 106 9.30 0.34 3.97
C THR A 106 9.97 -1.00 3.65
N THR A 107 11.28 -1.14 3.89
CA THR A 107 12.05 -2.37 3.59
C THR A 107 11.53 -3.58 4.38
N VAL A 108 11.27 -3.43 5.67
CA VAL A 108 10.71 -4.53 6.50
C VAL A 108 9.29 -4.86 6.06
N TYR A 109 8.50 -3.86 5.67
CA TYR A 109 7.13 -4.05 5.20
C TYR A 109 7.02 -4.88 3.91
N TYR A 110 8.07 -4.95 3.08
CA TYR A 110 8.14 -5.87 1.94
C TYR A 110 8.15 -7.36 2.32
N ALA A 111 8.03 -7.70 3.59
CA ALA A 111 7.52 -9.00 4.02
C ALA A 111 6.10 -9.28 3.47
N ALA A 112 5.29 -8.24 3.19
CA ALA A 112 3.89 -8.40 2.78
C ALA A 112 3.74 -9.20 1.47
N PRO A 113 4.42 -8.88 0.34
CA PRO A 113 4.37 -9.70 -0.88
C PRO A 113 4.74 -11.17 -0.69
N ILE A 114 5.68 -11.46 0.22
CA ILE A 114 6.12 -12.82 0.57
C ILE A 114 4.98 -13.56 1.26
N ILE A 115 4.39 -12.94 2.29
CA ILE A 115 3.25 -13.50 3.04
C ILE A 115 2.04 -13.68 2.11
N VAL A 116 1.75 -12.72 1.23
CA VAL A 116 0.69 -12.82 0.21
C VAL A 116 0.91 -14.05 -0.66
N THR A 117 2.14 -14.29 -1.13
CA THR A 117 2.45 -15.44 -1.99
C THR A 117 2.19 -16.76 -1.27
N VAL A 118 2.59 -16.86 0.01
CA VAL A 118 2.32 -18.04 0.85
C VAL A 118 0.83 -18.23 1.05
N PHE A 119 0.10 -17.17 1.40
CA PHE A 119 -1.35 -17.22 1.61
C PHE A 119 -2.13 -17.53 0.34
N SER A 120 -1.66 -17.08 -0.83
CA SER A 120 -2.26 -17.46 -2.11
C SER A 120 -2.26 -18.98 -2.34
N VAL A 121 -1.19 -19.68 -1.96
CA VAL A 121 -1.16 -21.15 -2.08
C VAL A 121 -2.21 -21.80 -1.17
N PHE A 122 -2.26 -21.41 0.09
CA PHE A 122 -3.13 -22.07 1.08
C PHE A 122 -4.61 -21.67 1.00
N LEU A 123 -4.92 -20.38 0.76
CA LEU A 123 -6.28 -19.84 0.81
C LEU A 123 -6.98 -19.75 -0.55
N LEU A 124 -6.20 -19.69 -1.64
CA LEU A 124 -6.71 -19.61 -3.01
C LEU A 124 -6.45 -20.90 -3.80
N GLY A 125 -5.58 -21.81 -3.31
CA GLY A 125 -5.23 -23.03 -4.03
C GLY A 125 -4.41 -22.76 -5.30
N GLU A 126 -3.71 -21.62 -5.36
CA GLU A 126 -2.91 -21.26 -6.54
C GLU A 126 -1.65 -22.14 -6.65
N ASN A 127 -1.42 -22.71 -7.83
CA ASN A 127 -0.18 -23.44 -8.11
C ASN A 127 0.97 -22.46 -8.38
N VAL A 128 1.86 -22.30 -7.42
CA VAL A 128 3.00 -21.37 -7.49
C VAL A 128 4.23 -22.09 -8.04
N PRO A 129 4.86 -21.59 -9.13
CA PRO A 129 6.05 -22.21 -9.70
C PRO A 129 7.27 -22.11 -8.79
N MET A 130 8.21 -23.06 -8.94
CA MET A 130 9.44 -23.13 -8.15
C MET A 130 10.25 -21.82 -8.16
N LEU A 131 10.26 -21.10 -9.27
CA LEU A 131 10.96 -19.82 -9.37
C LEU A 131 10.35 -18.73 -8.46
N ARG A 132 9.03 -18.73 -8.26
CA ARG A 132 8.39 -17.82 -7.30
C ARG A 132 8.74 -18.21 -5.86
N TRP A 133 8.88 -19.49 -5.55
CA TRP A 133 9.38 -19.94 -4.24
C TRP A 133 10.81 -19.49 -3.97
N LEU A 134 11.69 -19.58 -4.97
CA LEU A 134 13.05 -19.06 -4.85
C LEU A 134 13.05 -17.55 -4.57
N ALA A 135 12.22 -16.78 -5.29
CA ALA A 135 12.08 -15.35 -5.06
C ALA A 135 11.53 -15.02 -3.67
N VAL A 136 10.54 -15.78 -3.18
CA VAL A 136 10.01 -15.67 -1.81
C VAL A 136 11.12 -15.88 -0.78
N LEU A 137 11.98 -16.89 -0.95
CA LEU A 137 13.10 -17.15 -0.05
C LEU A 137 14.16 -16.03 -0.08
N ILE A 138 14.50 -15.53 -1.26
CA ILE A 138 15.44 -14.40 -1.42
C ILE A 138 14.87 -13.13 -0.79
N GLY A 139 13.59 -12.82 -1.04
CA GLY A 139 12.93 -11.68 -0.43
C GLY A 139 12.87 -11.81 1.08
N PHE A 140 12.62 -13.01 1.60
CA PHE A 140 12.57 -13.25 3.05
C PHE A 140 13.95 -13.08 3.69
N ALA A 141 15.00 -13.56 3.04
CA ALA A 141 16.37 -13.27 3.45
C ALA A 141 16.66 -11.76 3.45
N GLY A 142 16.14 -11.02 2.45
CA GLY A 142 16.24 -9.56 2.41
C GLY A 142 15.57 -8.87 3.59
N VAL A 143 14.34 -9.25 3.93
CA VAL A 143 13.63 -8.73 5.11
C VAL A 143 14.39 -9.10 6.39
N PHE A 144 14.86 -10.35 6.51
CA PHE A 144 15.62 -10.81 7.68
C PHE A 144 16.90 -10.01 7.89
N VAL A 145 17.66 -9.74 6.82
CA VAL A 145 18.85 -8.89 6.88
C VAL A 145 18.47 -7.47 7.25
N ALA A 146 17.44 -6.87 6.64
CA ALA A 146 17.01 -5.51 6.94
C ALA A 146 16.57 -5.32 8.40
N CYS A 147 15.98 -6.35 9.01
CA CYS A 147 15.62 -6.35 10.42
C CYS A 147 16.82 -6.34 11.36
N ASP A 148 18.03 -6.71 10.89
CA ASP A 148 19.27 -6.81 11.66
C ASP A 148 19.04 -7.37 13.08
N PRO A 149 18.55 -8.62 13.20
CA PRO A 149 18.12 -9.18 14.48
C PRO A 149 19.25 -9.24 15.52
N THR A 150 20.50 -9.21 15.05
CA THR A 150 21.72 -9.18 15.85
C THR A 150 21.91 -7.88 16.63
N HIS A 151 21.57 -6.72 16.06
CA HIS A 151 21.77 -5.43 16.73
C HIS A 151 20.46 -4.72 17.12
N LEU A 152 19.40 -4.84 16.32
CA LEU A 152 18.09 -4.26 16.65
C LEU A 152 17.31 -5.09 17.68
N GLY A 153 17.59 -6.39 17.77
CA GLY A 153 16.69 -7.35 18.40
C GLY A 153 15.29 -7.34 17.72
N LEU A 154 14.38 -8.20 18.18
CA LEU A 154 12.97 -8.09 17.79
C LEU A 154 12.32 -6.91 18.54
N SER A 155 12.70 -5.70 18.15
CA SER A 155 12.16 -4.47 18.72
C SER A 155 10.67 -4.34 18.42
N VAL A 156 9.92 -3.69 19.32
CA VAL A 156 8.48 -3.46 19.16
C VAL A 156 8.14 -2.80 17.82
N PRO A 157 8.87 -1.78 17.31
CA PRO A 157 8.60 -1.19 16.00
C PRO A 157 8.73 -2.20 14.85
N VAL A 158 9.75 -3.07 14.86
CA VAL A 158 9.93 -4.10 13.82
C VAL A 158 8.77 -5.10 13.85
N LEU A 159 8.36 -5.55 15.05
CA LEU A 159 7.21 -6.44 15.21
C LEU A 159 5.90 -5.80 14.70
N LEU A 160 5.72 -4.49 14.93
CA LEU A 160 4.58 -3.75 14.40
C LEU A 160 4.60 -3.72 12.86
N VAL A 161 5.75 -3.50 12.21
CA VAL A 161 5.84 -3.53 10.74
C VAL A 161 5.56 -4.93 10.20
N LEU A 162 6.06 -5.99 10.83
CA LEU A 162 5.77 -7.37 10.44
C LEU A 162 4.29 -7.73 10.64
N ALA A 163 3.67 -7.27 11.73
CA ALA A 163 2.23 -7.39 11.93
C ALA A 163 1.44 -6.62 10.86
N ALA A 164 1.89 -5.42 10.49
CA ALA A 164 1.29 -4.65 9.40
C ALA A 164 1.36 -5.43 8.08
N ALA A 165 2.53 -6.02 7.77
CA ALA A 165 2.72 -6.82 6.56
C ALA A 165 1.78 -8.04 6.51
N LEU A 166 1.60 -8.73 7.64
CA LEU A 166 0.66 -9.85 7.77
C LEU A 166 -0.80 -9.41 7.56
N LEU A 167 -1.23 -8.36 8.27
CA LEU A 167 -2.60 -7.84 8.17
C LEU A 167 -2.91 -7.32 6.76
N TRP A 168 -1.92 -6.68 6.12
CA TRP A 168 -2.02 -6.23 4.74
C TRP A 168 -2.13 -7.39 3.76
N ALA A 169 -1.36 -8.46 3.96
CA ALA A 169 -1.44 -9.66 3.13
C ALA A 169 -2.83 -10.29 3.16
N ILE A 170 -3.45 -10.38 4.36
CA ILE A 170 -4.84 -10.83 4.52
C ILE A 170 -5.79 -9.90 3.74
N ALA A 171 -5.64 -8.58 3.88
CA ALA A 171 -6.47 -7.61 3.18
C ALA A 171 -6.35 -7.69 1.64
N ILE A 172 -5.16 -7.97 1.11
CA ILE A 172 -4.93 -8.22 -0.33
C ILE A 172 -5.65 -9.49 -0.79
N VAL A 173 -5.57 -10.59 -0.04
CA VAL A 173 -6.25 -11.84 -0.40
C VAL A 173 -7.77 -11.64 -0.42
N LEU A 174 -8.32 -10.90 0.56
CA LEU A 174 -9.74 -10.54 0.58
C LEU A 174 -10.13 -9.63 -0.59
N LEU A 175 -9.28 -8.66 -0.96
CA LEU A 175 -9.48 -7.78 -2.12
C LEU A 175 -9.67 -8.57 -3.41
N ARG A 176 -8.81 -9.57 -3.66
CA ARG A 176 -8.85 -10.37 -4.88
C ARG A 176 -10.17 -11.14 -5.04
N LYS A 177 -10.82 -11.52 -3.94
CA LYS A 177 -12.07 -12.29 -3.97
C LYS A 177 -13.31 -11.44 -4.26
N THR A 178 -13.30 -10.12 -3.99
CA THR A 178 -14.56 -9.35 -3.95
C THR A 178 -14.56 -8.04 -4.72
N ALA A 179 -13.45 -7.29 -4.76
CA ALA A 179 -13.54 -5.86 -5.07
C ALA A 179 -13.10 -5.48 -6.48
N LEU A 180 -12.31 -6.29 -7.21
CA LEU A 180 -11.82 -5.92 -8.54
C LEU A 180 -12.91 -5.67 -9.59
N ALA A 181 -14.11 -6.24 -9.40
CA ALA A 181 -15.24 -6.09 -10.32
C ALA A 181 -15.99 -4.75 -10.21
N GLU A 182 -15.76 -3.97 -9.16
CA GLU A 182 -16.55 -2.77 -8.86
C GLU A 182 -15.88 -1.45 -9.28
N ARG A 183 -16.67 -0.38 -9.41
CA ARG A 183 -16.16 0.97 -9.76
C ARG A 183 -15.12 1.47 -8.75
N SER A 184 -14.05 2.11 -9.24
CA SER A 184 -12.90 2.53 -8.42
C SER A 184 -13.33 3.55 -7.35
N MET A 185 -14.24 4.45 -7.70
CA MET A 185 -14.84 5.42 -6.77
C MET A 185 -15.68 4.74 -5.67
N ILE A 186 -16.44 3.67 -5.97
CA ILE A 186 -17.22 2.94 -4.96
C ILE A 186 -16.28 2.25 -3.96
N GLN A 187 -15.22 1.62 -4.46
CA GLN A 187 -14.19 1.03 -3.59
C GLN A 187 -13.50 2.08 -2.71
N LEU A 188 -13.13 3.22 -3.30
CA LEU A 188 -12.48 4.31 -2.58
C LEU A 188 -13.39 4.86 -1.47
N LEU A 189 -14.67 5.08 -1.78
CA LEU A 189 -15.67 5.59 -0.85
C LEU A 189 -15.90 4.58 0.29
N LEU A 190 -16.20 3.31 0.00
CA LEU A 190 -16.42 2.29 1.03
C LEU A 190 -15.21 2.09 1.93
N ASN A 191 -14.01 2.04 1.35
CA ASN A 191 -12.78 1.83 2.11
C ASN A 191 -12.59 2.96 3.14
N ASN A 192 -12.69 4.21 2.70
CA ASN A 192 -12.48 5.36 3.57
C ASN A 192 -13.69 5.66 4.46
N PHE A 193 -14.91 5.23 4.09
CA PHE A 193 -16.07 5.25 4.98
C PHE A 193 -15.85 4.34 6.19
N TYR A 194 -15.39 3.10 5.97
CA TYR A 194 -15.09 2.19 7.07
C TYR A 194 -13.88 2.67 7.89
N PHE A 195 -12.86 3.25 7.26
CA PHE A 195 -11.76 3.87 8.01
C PHE A 195 -12.23 5.00 8.89
N LEU A 196 -13.09 5.89 8.39
CA LEU A 196 -13.71 6.95 9.19
C LEU A 196 -14.51 6.36 10.35
N LEU A 197 -15.36 5.37 10.08
CA LEU A 197 -16.20 4.71 11.09
C LEU A 197 -15.37 4.12 12.23
N PHE A 198 -14.29 3.40 11.89
CA PHE A 198 -13.43 2.75 12.88
C PHE A 198 -12.51 3.72 13.61
N SER A 199 -12.07 4.80 12.95
CA SER A 199 -11.14 5.78 13.54
C SER A 199 -11.83 6.91 14.30
N ALA A 200 -13.11 7.19 14.07
CA ALA A 200 -13.82 8.33 14.67
C ALA A 200 -13.80 8.32 16.20
N VAL A 201 -14.22 7.23 16.84
CA VAL A 201 -14.28 7.15 18.30
C VAL A 201 -12.88 7.25 18.92
N PRO A 202 -11.87 6.44 18.49
CA PRO A 202 -10.50 6.60 18.98
C PRO A 202 -9.91 7.99 18.75
N ALA A 203 -10.15 8.60 17.58
CA ALA A 203 -9.65 9.93 17.27
C ALA A 203 -10.20 10.99 18.24
N LEU A 204 -11.49 10.91 18.57
CA LEU A 204 -12.13 11.83 19.53
C LEU A 204 -11.64 11.62 20.97
N LEU A 205 -11.35 10.37 21.36
CA LEU A 205 -10.84 10.06 22.70
C LEU A 205 -9.41 10.57 22.92
N TRP A 206 -8.56 10.50 21.91
CA TRP A 206 -7.17 10.99 21.95
C TRP A 206 -6.97 12.20 21.02
N TRP A 207 -7.91 13.13 21.08
CA TRP A 207 -7.95 14.29 20.20
C TRP A 207 -6.84 15.30 20.54
N HIS A 208 -6.06 15.67 19.55
CA HIS A 208 -5.12 16.77 19.61
C HIS A 208 -5.53 17.85 18.60
N THR A 209 -5.81 19.07 19.03
CA THR A 209 -6.24 20.13 18.09
C THR A 209 -5.08 20.51 17.16
N PRO A 210 -5.18 20.26 15.85
CA PRO A 210 -4.07 20.57 14.94
C PRO A 210 -3.94 22.08 14.74
N ASP A 211 -2.70 22.56 14.69
CA ASP A 211 -2.44 23.92 14.19
C ASP A 211 -2.69 24.02 12.68
N LEU A 212 -2.58 25.22 12.11
CA LEU A 212 -2.85 25.42 10.68
C LEU A 212 -1.89 24.61 9.78
N ALA A 213 -0.61 24.49 10.15
CA ALA A 213 0.37 23.76 9.35
C ALA A 213 0.09 22.25 9.39
N GLN A 214 -0.23 21.71 10.57
CA GLN A 214 -0.66 20.33 10.76
C GLN A 214 -1.97 20.05 10.03
N LEU A 215 -2.92 20.98 10.05
CA LEU A 215 -4.19 20.83 9.33
C LEU A 215 -3.99 20.78 7.81
N LEU A 216 -3.13 21.66 7.27
CA LEU A 216 -2.76 21.62 5.85
C LEU A 216 -2.04 20.31 5.49
N LEU A 217 -1.15 19.83 6.35
CA LEU A 217 -0.45 18.57 6.15
C LEU A 217 -1.41 17.37 6.23
N LEU A 218 -2.36 17.36 7.17
CA LEU A 218 -3.43 16.35 7.26
C LEU A 218 -4.32 16.33 6.02
N ALA A 219 -4.70 17.50 5.51
CA ALA A 219 -5.46 17.62 4.26
C ALA A 219 -4.63 17.09 3.07
N SER A 220 -3.33 17.37 3.03
CA SER A 220 -2.43 16.84 2.00
C SER A 220 -2.32 15.32 2.07
N VAL A 221 -2.26 14.73 3.26
CA VAL A 221 -2.26 13.27 3.46
C VAL A 221 -3.54 12.65 2.87
N GLY A 222 -4.70 13.26 3.14
CA GLY A 222 -5.97 12.87 2.53
C GLY A 222 -5.98 12.96 1.01
N ALA A 223 -5.50 14.08 0.46
CA ALA A 223 -5.48 14.31 -0.99
C ALA A 223 -4.51 13.36 -1.72
N LEU A 224 -3.26 13.27 -1.24
CA LEU A 224 -2.24 12.36 -1.77
C LEU A 224 -2.70 10.90 -1.68
N GLY A 225 -3.22 10.50 -0.52
CA GLY A 225 -3.71 9.15 -0.28
C GLY A 225 -4.92 8.76 -1.12
N GLY A 226 -5.90 9.65 -1.23
CA GLY A 226 -7.09 9.44 -2.06
C GLY A 226 -6.75 9.34 -3.53
N LEU A 227 -5.92 10.26 -4.03
CA LEU A 227 -5.46 10.23 -5.41
C LEU A 227 -4.64 8.97 -5.68
N ALA A 228 -3.67 8.63 -4.83
CA ALA A 228 -2.87 7.41 -4.96
C ALA A 228 -3.74 6.15 -5.03
N GLN A 229 -4.71 6.01 -4.11
CA GLN A 229 -5.65 4.88 -4.11
C GLN A 229 -6.48 4.81 -5.39
N TYR A 230 -6.99 5.95 -5.86
CA TYR A 230 -7.76 6.01 -7.10
C TYR A 230 -6.91 5.61 -8.32
N LEU A 231 -5.71 6.18 -8.47
CA LEU A 231 -4.81 5.88 -9.58
C LEU A 231 -4.37 4.41 -9.56
N LEU A 232 -4.13 3.83 -8.38
CA LEU A 232 -3.80 2.41 -8.23
C LEU A 232 -4.95 1.52 -8.72
N PHE A 233 -6.19 1.81 -8.32
CA PHE A 233 -7.36 1.04 -8.75
C PHE A 233 -7.61 1.15 -10.26
N GLU A 234 -7.46 2.35 -10.82
CA GLU A 234 -7.55 2.56 -12.27
C GLU A 234 -6.41 1.86 -13.03
N GLY A 235 -5.20 1.88 -12.49
CA GLY A 235 -4.05 1.17 -13.04
C GLY A 235 -4.28 -0.34 -13.14
N MET A 236 -4.73 -0.95 -12.04
CA MET A 236 -5.04 -2.39 -11.96
C MET A 236 -6.15 -2.84 -12.92
N LYS A 237 -7.07 -1.95 -13.31
CA LYS A 237 -8.12 -2.24 -14.30
C LYS A 237 -7.68 -2.15 -15.76
N ARG A 238 -6.57 -1.45 -16.00
CA ARG A 238 -6.04 -1.18 -17.34
C ARG A 238 -4.89 -2.09 -17.71
N THR A 239 -4.16 -2.59 -16.71
CA THR A 239 -2.94 -3.36 -16.90
C THR A 239 -2.94 -4.63 -16.05
N PRO A 240 -2.57 -5.79 -16.60
CA PRO A 240 -2.39 -7.01 -15.83
C PRO A 240 -1.48 -6.82 -14.61
N ALA A 241 -1.86 -7.42 -13.47
CA ALA A 241 -1.11 -7.30 -12.22
C ALA A 241 0.37 -7.71 -12.33
N SER A 242 0.72 -8.66 -13.22
CA SER A 242 2.11 -9.08 -13.45
C SER A 242 2.99 -7.98 -14.04
N ILE A 243 2.43 -7.10 -14.87
CA ILE A 243 3.16 -5.95 -15.43
C ILE A 243 3.30 -4.86 -14.37
N LEU A 244 2.30 -4.71 -13.49
CA LEU A 244 2.30 -3.70 -12.44
C LEU A 244 3.14 -4.07 -11.21
N ALA A 245 3.31 -5.37 -10.94
CA ALA A 245 4.07 -5.89 -9.79
C ALA A 245 5.45 -5.25 -9.60
N PRO A 246 6.31 -5.07 -10.64
CA PRO A 246 7.60 -4.41 -10.46
C PRO A 246 7.51 -2.94 -10.03
N LEU A 247 6.40 -2.24 -10.35
CA LEU A 247 6.23 -0.83 -9.97
C LEU A 247 6.04 -0.65 -8.47
N GLU A 248 5.54 -1.67 -7.77
CA GLU A 248 5.43 -1.65 -6.32
C GLU A 248 6.79 -1.38 -5.68
N TYR A 249 7.86 -2.05 -6.15
CA TYR A 249 9.23 -1.90 -5.64
C TYR A 249 9.80 -0.49 -5.80
N SER A 250 9.20 0.35 -6.66
CA SER A 250 9.59 1.77 -6.75
C SER A 250 9.37 2.52 -5.43
N SER A 251 8.45 2.08 -4.57
CA SER A 251 8.23 2.70 -3.27
C SER A 251 9.45 2.57 -2.34
N LEU A 252 10.30 1.54 -2.48
CA LEU A 252 11.61 1.49 -1.81
C LEU A 252 12.48 2.67 -2.25
N LEU A 253 12.60 2.91 -3.55
CA LEU A 253 13.41 4.01 -4.06
C LEU A 253 12.94 5.35 -3.48
N TRP A 254 11.62 5.58 -3.48
CA TRP A 254 11.03 6.80 -2.93
C TRP A 254 11.19 6.89 -1.41
N ALA A 255 11.08 5.79 -0.67
CA ALA A 255 11.28 5.77 0.78
C ALA A 255 12.71 6.15 1.18
N PHE A 256 13.72 5.66 0.44
CA PHE A 256 15.11 6.06 0.64
C PHE A 256 15.34 7.53 0.24
N ALA A 257 14.83 7.94 -0.93
CA ALA A 257 14.99 9.31 -1.42
C ALA A 257 14.32 10.36 -0.51
N LEU A 258 13.07 10.13 -0.11
CA LEU A 258 12.32 11.01 0.78
C LEU A 258 12.86 10.97 2.21
N GLY A 259 13.28 9.79 2.68
CA GLY A 259 13.98 9.63 3.96
C GLY A 259 15.20 10.54 4.05
N PHE A 260 16.06 10.48 3.04
CA PHE A 260 17.24 11.32 2.96
C PHE A 260 16.90 12.80 2.75
N ALA A 261 15.97 13.13 1.85
CA ALA A 261 15.65 14.53 1.52
C ALA A 261 14.99 15.31 2.66
N ILE A 262 14.16 14.64 3.48
CA ILE A 262 13.40 15.31 4.55
C ILE A 262 14.15 15.26 5.88
N TRP A 263 14.77 14.12 6.22
CA TRP A 263 15.41 13.91 7.53
C TRP A 263 16.93 13.79 7.48
N GLY A 264 17.55 13.73 6.29
CA GLY A 264 18.97 13.40 6.16
C GLY A 264 19.28 11.96 6.56
N ASP A 265 18.26 11.09 6.63
CA ASP A 265 18.40 9.70 7.06
C ASP A 265 19.27 8.92 6.07
N VAL A 266 20.41 8.41 6.54
CA VAL A 266 21.20 7.41 5.83
C VAL A 266 20.99 6.06 6.52
N PRO A 267 20.27 5.12 5.88
CA PRO A 267 20.00 3.82 6.49
C PRO A 267 21.28 3.01 6.73
N ARG A 268 21.20 2.08 7.66
CA ARG A 268 22.30 1.16 7.95
C ARG A 268 22.55 0.22 6.77
N ARG A 269 23.74 -0.40 6.74
CA ARG A 269 24.20 -1.25 5.63
C ARG A 269 23.27 -2.45 5.41
N GLU A 270 22.72 -2.98 6.49
CA GLU A 270 21.80 -4.10 6.52
C GLU A 270 20.49 -3.77 5.79
N VAL A 271 20.00 -2.54 5.92
CA VAL A 271 18.78 -2.06 5.24
C VAL A 271 19.04 -1.94 3.74
N PHE A 272 20.20 -1.45 3.32
CA PHE A 272 20.60 -1.42 1.91
C PHE A 272 20.71 -2.84 1.32
N LEU A 273 21.38 -3.75 2.03
CA LEU A 273 21.52 -5.14 1.58
C LEU A 273 20.17 -5.85 1.50
N GLY A 274 19.31 -5.65 2.50
CA GLY A 274 17.97 -6.20 2.52
C GLY A 274 17.10 -5.68 1.37
N ALA A 275 17.10 -4.36 1.13
CA ALA A 275 16.40 -3.76 0.01
C ALA A 275 16.91 -4.27 -1.35
N ALA A 276 18.22 -4.44 -1.51
CA ALA A 276 18.81 -5.01 -2.72
C ALA A 276 18.33 -6.45 -2.98
N LEU A 277 18.28 -7.28 -1.95
CA LEU A 277 17.75 -8.66 -2.03
C LEU A 277 16.26 -8.68 -2.38
N ILE A 278 15.45 -7.80 -1.77
CA ILE A 278 14.02 -7.68 -2.06
C ILE A 278 13.78 -7.26 -3.51
N ILE A 279 14.53 -6.27 -4.01
CA ILE A 279 14.44 -5.84 -5.42
C ILE A 279 14.86 -6.98 -6.35
N ALA A 280 15.95 -7.69 -6.03
CA ALA A 280 16.39 -8.84 -6.81
C ALA A 280 15.33 -9.95 -6.86
N ALA A 281 14.68 -10.25 -5.73
CA ALA A 281 13.56 -11.18 -5.67
C ALA A 281 12.39 -10.74 -6.57
N GLY A 282 12.01 -9.46 -6.50
CA GLY A 282 10.98 -8.89 -7.38
C GLY A 282 11.30 -9.03 -8.86
N LEU A 283 12.54 -8.69 -9.25
CA LEU A 283 13.02 -8.81 -10.62
C LEU A 283 13.05 -10.27 -11.11
N LEU A 284 13.40 -11.23 -10.24
CA LEU A 284 13.38 -12.66 -10.57
C LEU A 284 11.97 -13.15 -10.89
N ILE A 285 10.95 -12.71 -10.14
CA ILE A 285 9.55 -13.05 -10.43
C ILE A 285 9.15 -12.54 -11.81
N VAL A 286 9.48 -11.28 -12.10
CA VAL A 286 9.11 -10.62 -13.37
C VAL A 286 9.83 -11.25 -14.56
N GLY A 287 11.13 -11.50 -14.43
CA GLY A 287 11.94 -12.16 -15.47
C GLY A 287 11.47 -13.59 -15.75
N GLY A 288 11.09 -14.32 -14.69
CA GLY A 288 10.55 -15.67 -14.77
C GLY A 288 9.25 -15.80 -15.55
N GLU A 289 8.33 -14.85 -15.36
CA GLU A 289 7.04 -14.85 -16.07
C GLU A 289 7.19 -14.53 -17.56
N HIS A 290 8.16 -13.67 -17.93
CA HIS A 290 8.47 -13.39 -19.33
C HIS A 290 9.06 -14.60 -20.05
N PHE A 291 9.90 -15.39 -19.37
CA PHE A 291 10.49 -16.59 -19.95
C PHE A 291 9.46 -17.70 -20.21
N ARG A 292 8.49 -17.88 -19.30
CA ARG A 292 7.46 -18.92 -19.43
C ARG A 292 6.40 -18.63 -20.50
N LYS A 293 6.17 -17.36 -20.86
CA LYS A 293 5.27 -16.99 -21.98
C LYS A 293 5.90 -17.18 -23.36
N ARG A 294 7.21 -17.42 -23.44
CA ARG A 294 7.96 -17.62 -24.71
C ARG A 294 8.21 -19.10 -25.04
N LEU A 295 7.87 -20.01 -24.14
CA LEU A 295 7.89 -21.47 -24.33
C LEU A 295 6.46 -21.96 -24.57
#